data_AF-A0A919G988-F1
#
_entry.id   AF-A0A919G988-F1
#
_cell.length_a   1.000
_cell.length_b   1.000
_cell.length_c   1.000
_cell.angle_alpha   90.00
_cell.angle_beta   90.00
_cell.angle_gamma   90.00
#
_symmetry.space_group_name_H-M   'P 1'
#
loop_
_entity.id
_entity.type
_entity.pdbx_description
1 polymer ?
#
loop_
_entity_poly.entity_id
_entity_poly.type
_entity_poly.pdbx_seq_one_letter_code
_entity_poly.pdbx_strand_id
1 'polypeptide(L)'
;MRRALAGRDAAKEALRALDTLVPLAPWRTVAVMSGGFPEPPDGFREGTSYEAPRADWDTWHGIHHSGRLYLPLLHYGDYGVLPARYTARTPPSGKGGPSWGVLRYTTSRSYLFEKVLQRGDHRDAVNRAAAGRIRSLTDFRGPSAGTGEGWLRDCAHGSGTTGNHSVWNRVGNIQHMTFLVKCLEERPVH
;
A
#
# COMPACT_ATOMS: atom_id res chain seq x y z
N MET A 1 12.29 -17.58 -2.08
CA MET A 1 13.73 -17.26 -1.90
C MET A 1 14.21 -16.03 -2.68
N ARG A 2 13.90 -15.87 -3.99
CA ARG A 2 14.38 -14.72 -4.81
C ARG A 2 13.90 -13.32 -4.41
N ARG A 3 12.71 -13.17 -3.79
CA ARG A 3 12.11 -11.85 -3.46
C ARG A 3 12.60 -11.23 -2.14
N ALA A 4 12.98 -12.04 -1.14
CA ALA A 4 13.60 -11.54 0.10
C ALA A 4 15.03 -11.00 -0.14
N LEU A 5 15.70 -11.45 -1.20
CA LEU A 5 16.99 -10.93 -1.64
C LEU A 5 16.83 -9.52 -2.23
N ALA A 6 15.78 -9.27 -3.01
CA ALA A 6 15.52 -7.96 -3.61
C ALA A 6 15.31 -6.84 -2.57
N GLY A 7 14.62 -7.10 -1.45
CA GLY A 7 14.47 -6.13 -0.36
C GLY A 7 15.79 -5.85 0.38
N ARG A 8 16.66 -6.86 0.54
CA ARG A 8 17.99 -6.68 1.12
C ARG A 8 18.91 -5.88 0.22
N ASP A 9 18.77 -6.02 -1.09
CA ASP A 9 19.57 -5.25 -2.04
C ASP A 9 19.07 -3.80 -2.10
N ALA A 10 17.75 -3.56 -2.07
CA ALA A 10 17.19 -2.21 -1.99
C ALA A 10 17.64 -1.44 -0.73
N ALA A 11 17.66 -2.09 0.44
CA ALA A 11 18.15 -1.48 1.67
C ALA A 11 19.63 -1.09 1.58
N LYS A 12 20.48 -1.94 0.99
CA LYS A 12 21.90 -1.63 0.79
C LYS A 12 22.09 -0.44 -0.14
N GLU A 13 21.38 -0.42 -1.27
CA GLU A 13 21.47 0.69 -2.22
C GLU A 13 20.96 2.01 -1.60
N ALA A 14 19.88 1.96 -0.81
CA ALA A 14 19.42 3.11 -0.05
C ALA A 14 20.48 3.61 0.95
N LEU A 15 21.14 2.70 1.68
CA LEU A 15 22.22 3.06 2.61
C LEU A 15 23.41 3.70 1.87
N ARG A 16 23.82 3.18 0.70
CA ARG A 16 24.88 3.81 -0.12
C ARG A 16 24.51 5.23 -0.52
N ALA A 17 23.27 5.45 -0.95
CA ALA A 17 22.77 6.77 -1.31
C ALA A 17 22.75 7.72 -0.10
N LEU A 18 22.26 7.26 1.05
CA LEU A 18 22.23 8.04 2.29
C LEU A 18 23.64 8.39 2.78
N ASP A 19 24.57 7.44 2.75
CA ASP A 19 25.99 7.65 3.11
C ASP A 19 26.64 8.72 2.21
N THR A 20 26.17 8.87 0.97
CA THR A 20 26.65 9.88 0.02
C THR A 20 25.96 11.23 0.20
N LEU A 21 24.64 11.25 0.41
CA LEU A 21 23.81 12.47 0.36
C LEU A 21 23.70 13.19 1.70
N VAL A 22 23.65 12.44 2.81
CA VAL A 22 23.49 13.04 4.15
C VAL A 22 24.64 13.98 4.50
N PRO A 23 25.92 13.68 4.21
CA PRO A 23 27.02 14.59 4.54
C PRO A 23 27.06 15.90 3.71
N LEU A 24 26.30 16.00 2.62
CA LEU A 24 26.37 17.15 1.71
C LEU A 24 25.74 18.42 2.26
N ALA A 25 24.88 18.30 3.28
CA ALA A 25 24.21 19.44 3.90
C ALA A 25 23.72 19.10 5.32
N PRO A 26 23.50 20.10 6.19
CA PRO A 26 22.90 19.91 7.50
C PRO A 26 21.39 19.69 7.39
N TRP A 27 20.99 18.52 6.88
CA TRP A 27 19.58 18.15 6.73
C TRP A 27 18.88 18.13 8.09
N ARG A 28 17.73 18.81 8.18
CA ARG A 28 16.85 18.70 9.37
C ARG A 28 16.08 17.39 9.38
N THR A 29 15.68 16.93 8.21
CA THR A 29 14.91 15.70 8.01
C THR A 29 15.23 15.11 6.63
N VAL A 30 15.12 13.79 6.52
CA VAL A 30 15.27 13.04 5.26
C VAL A 30 14.10 12.06 5.16
N ALA A 31 13.29 12.18 4.10
CA ALA A 31 12.22 11.22 3.83
C ALA A 31 12.74 10.09 2.94
N VAL A 32 12.56 8.85 3.38
CA VAL A 32 12.94 7.65 2.61
C VAL A 32 11.70 7.07 1.95
N MET A 33 11.75 6.95 0.62
CA MET A 33 10.68 6.41 -0.20
C MET A 33 11.25 5.35 -1.16
N SER A 34 10.74 4.13 -1.06
CA SER A 34 11.04 3.02 -1.96
C SER A 34 10.19 3.04 -3.22
N GLY A 35 9.00 3.64 -3.18
CA GLY A 35 8.00 3.54 -4.26
C GLY A 35 7.49 2.11 -4.46
N GLY A 36 7.66 1.24 -3.46
CA GLY A 36 7.53 -0.22 -3.57
C GLY A 36 6.10 -0.77 -3.66
N PHE A 37 5.07 0.07 -3.77
CA PHE A 37 3.70 -0.42 -3.86
C PHE A 37 3.48 -1.18 -5.19
N PRO A 38 3.08 -2.46 -5.15
CA PRO A 38 3.11 -3.30 -6.34
C PRO A 38 1.90 -3.07 -7.23
N GLU A 39 2.05 -3.51 -8.48
CA GLU A 39 0.93 -3.61 -9.41
C GLU A 39 0.21 -4.94 -9.27
N PRO A 40 -1.09 -4.97 -9.58
CA PRO A 40 -1.77 -6.23 -9.85
C PRO A 40 -1.06 -6.96 -11.01
N PRO A 41 -0.96 -8.31 -10.94
CA PRO A 41 -0.31 -9.09 -11.98
C PRO A 41 -1.14 -9.09 -13.27
N ASP A 42 -0.50 -9.45 -14.37
CA ASP A 42 -1.21 -9.75 -15.61
C ASP A 42 -2.20 -10.90 -15.40
N GLY A 43 -3.37 -10.79 -16.03
CA GLY A 43 -4.42 -11.80 -15.88
C GLY A 43 -5.15 -11.80 -14.53
N PHE A 44 -5.02 -10.74 -13.72
CA PHE A 44 -5.77 -10.59 -12.46
C PHE A 44 -7.29 -10.74 -12.67
N ARG A 45 -7.92 -11.65 -11.92
CA ARG A 45 -9.33 -12.08 -12.09
C ARG A 45 -10.19 -11.73 -10.88
N GLU A 46 -11.48 -11.55 -11.11
CA GLU A 46 -12.46 -11.45 -10.03
C GLU A 46 -12.49 -12.77 -9.22
N GLY A 47 -12.75 -12.69 -7.92
CA GLY A 47 -12.85 -13.87 -7.06
C GLY A 47 -11.51 -14.48 -6.62
N THR A 48 -10.38 -14.02 -7.18
CA THR A 48 -9.04 -14.49 -6.80
C THR A 48 -8.24 -13.36 -6.16
N SER A 49 -7.92 -13.51 -4.89
CA SER A 49 -7.06 -12.56 -4.17
C SER A 49 -5.62 -12.62 -4.70
N TYR A 50 -4.98 -11.47 -4.82
CA TYR A 50 -3.54 -11.41 -5.09
C TYR A 50 -2.81 -10.80 -3.91
N GLU A 51 -1.73 -11.43 -3.49
CA GLU A 51 -0.90 -10.98 -2.37
C GLU A 51 0.52 -10.67 -2.87
N ALA A 52 1.04 -9.51 -2.45
CA ALA A 52 2.39 -9.08 -2.77
C ALA A 52 3.14 -8.68 -1.49
N PRO A 53 4.46 -8.93 -1.40
CA PRO A 53 5.23 -8.59 -0.21
C PRO A 53 5.38 -7.08 0.00
N ARG A 54 5.58 -6.66 1.25
CA ARG A 54 5.86 -5.28 1.69
C ARG A 54 7.34 -4.91 1.49
N ALA A 55 7.80 -4.82 0.25
CA ALA A 55 9.21 -4.50 -0.04
C ALA A 55 9.63 -3.11 0.50
N ASP A 56 8.69 -2.16 0.55
CA ASP A 56 8.82 -0.86 1.21
C ASP A 56 9.23 -1.01 2.68
N TRP A 57 8.49 -1.86 3.40
CA TRP A 57 8.63 -2.04 4.83
C TRP A 57 9.89 -2.81 5.17
N ASP A 58 10.19 -3.86 4.39
CA ASP A 58 11.43 -4.61 4.51
C ASP A 58 12.65 -3.70 4.29
N THR A 59 12.57 -2.79 3.31
CA THR A 59 13.64 -1.80 3.03
C THR A 59 13.79 -0.81 4.18
N TRP A 60 12.68 -0.24 4.66
CA TRP A 60 12.65 0.66 5.81
C TRP A 60 13.26 0.02 7.06
N HIS A 61 12.88 -1.22 7.36
CA HIS A 61 13.47 -1.99 8.46
C HIS A 61 14.95 -2.26 8.21
N GLY A 62 15.36 -2.63 7.01
CA GLY A 62 16.77 -2.85 6.68
C GLY A 62 17.64 -1.62 6.93
N ILE A 63 17.15 -0.42 6.58
CA ILE A 63 17.83 0.85 6.86
C ILE A 63 17.92 1.09 8.37
N HIS A 64 16.81 0.94 9.09
CA HIS A 64 16.78 1.21 10.54
C HIS A 64 17.64 0.27 11.40
N HIS A 65 17.97 -0.94 10.90
CA HIS A 65 18.87 -1.86 11.60
C HIS A 65 20.35 -1.67 11.19
N SER A 66 20.68 -0.64 10.42
CA SER A 66 22.06 -0.42 9.93
C SER A 66 23.03 0.13 10.98
N GLY A 67 22.53 0.72 12.07
CA GLY A 67 23.35 1.39 13.09
C GLY A 67 23.99 2.71 12.65
N ARG A 68 23.52 3.32 11.55
CA ARG A 68 24.04 4.61 11.07
C ARG A 68 23.64 5.77 12.00
N LEU A 69 24.53 6.75 12.16
CA LEU A 69 24.30 7.88 13.07
C LEU A 69 23.20 8.85 12.60
N TYR A 70 22.86 8.85 11.31
CA TYR A 70 21.82 9.72 10.74
C TYR A 70 20.41 9.13 10.86
N LEU A 71 20.23 7.95 11.45
CA LEU A 71 18.91 7.33 11.60
C LEU A 71 17.85 8.23 12.27
N PRO A 72 18.18 9.06 13.28
CA PRO A 72 17.20 9.99 13.86
C PRO A 72 16.69 11.07 12.90
N LEU A 73 17.38 11.31 11.78
CA LEU A 73 16.94 12.24 10.74
C LEU A 73 15.99 11.60 9.73
N LEU A 74 15.90 10.27 9.70
CA LEU A 74 15.16 9.54 8.67
C LEU A 74 13.70 9.40 9.05
N HIS A 75 12.83 9.66 8.08
CA HIS A 75 11.39 9.48 8.19
C HIS A 75 10.89 8.59 7.06
N TYR A 76 9.93 7.72 7.38
CA TYR A 76 9.25 6.90 6.40
C TYR A 76 8.40 7.78 5.49
N GLY A 77 8.44 7.56 4.17
CA GLY A 77 7.73 8.38 3.18
C GLY A 77 6.75 7.62 2.27
N ASP A 78 6.73 6.29 2.26
CA ASP A 78 5.85 5.50 1.37
C ASP A 78 4.42 5.38 1.91
N TYR A 79 3.67 6.48 1.91
CA TYR A 79 2.27 6.52 2.37
C TYR A 79 1.22 6.29 1.26
N GLY A 80 1.66 6.14 0.00
CA GLY A 80 0.78 6.00 -1.16
C GLY A 80 0.52 4.55 -1.54
N VAL A 81 -0.73 4.24 -1.91
CA VAL A 81 -1.11 2.87 -2.37
C VAL A 81 -1.11 2.68 -3.89
N LEU A 82 -0.50 3.62 -4.61
CA LEU A 82 -0.38 3.57 -6.06
C LEU A 82 1.07 3.30 -6.45
N PRO A 83 1.32 2.46 -7.46
CA PRO A 83 2.67 2.22 -7.97
C PRO A 83 3.34 3.53 -8.38
N ALA A 84 4.63 3.68 -8.04
CA ALA A 84 5.39 4.90 -8.31
C ALA A 84 5.35 5.32 -9.79
N ARG A 85 5.34 4.35 -10.72
CA ARG A 85 5.24 4.65 -12.16
C ARG A 85 3.98 5.42 -12.58
N TYR A 86 2.95 5.48 -11.73
CA TYR A 86 1.75 6.26 -12.02
C TYR A 86 1.98 7.77 -11.89
N THR A 87 3.02 8.22 -11.19
CA THR A 87 3.35 9.66 -11.10
C THR A 87 3.88 10.22 -12.41
N ALA A 88 4.55 9.39 -13.22
CA ALA A 88 5.09 9.77 -14.53
C ALA A 88 4.12 9.53 -15.69
N ARG A 89 2.92 8.98 -15.43
CA ARG A 89 1.94 8.68 -16.48
C ARG A 89 1.16 9.93 -16.85
N THR A 90 1.21 10.29 -18.13
CA THR A 90 0.24 11.22 -18.72
C THR A 90 -1.17 10.62 -18.60
N PRO A 91 -2.17 11.37 -18.10
CA PRO A 91 -3.55 10.92 -18.13
C PRO A 91 -3.93 10.54 -19.57
N PRO A 92 -4.60 9.39 -19.79
CA PRO A 92 -5.05 9.03 -21.13
C PRO A 92 -5.90 10.15 -21.72
N SER A 93 -5.59 10.56 -22.95
CA SER A 93 -6.39 11.49 -23.74
C SER A 93 -7.65 10.78 -24.25
N GLY A 94 -8.61 10.51 -23.35
CA GLY A 94 -9.86 9.85 -23.73
C GLY A 94 -10.83 9.67 -22.56
N LYS A 95 -12.12 9.50 -22.90
CA LYS A 95 -13.15 9.06 -21.95
C LYS A 95 -13.10 7.54 -21.81
N GLY A 96 -12.45 7.05 -20.76
CA GLY A 96 -12.58 5.64 -20.38
C GLY A 96 -11.37 5.10 -19.65
N GLY A 97 -11.45 5.05 -18.31
CA GLY A 97 -10.56 4.19 -17.52
C GLY A 97 -10.92 2.71 -17.71
N PRO A 98 -10.12 1.79 -17.14
CA PRO A 98 -10.43 0.36 -17.18
C PRO A 98 -11.83 0.07 -16.62
N SER A 99 -12.50 -0.93 -17.17
CA SER A 99 -13.84 -1.37 -16.72
C SER A 99 -13.82 -2.07 -15.35
N TRP A 100 -12.66 -2.12 -14.70
CA TRP A 100 -12.39 -2.75 -13.42
C TRP A 100 -11.41 -1.87 -12.63
N GLY A 101 -11.33 -2.08 -11.33
CA GLY A 101 -10.35 -1.47 -10.45
C GLY A 101 -9.93 -2.43 -9.35
N VAL A 102 -9.34 -1.90 -8.28
CA VAL A 102 -8.75 -2.74 -7.22
C VAL A 102 -9.04 -2.17 -5.85
N LEU A 103 -9.58 -3.01 -4.97
CA LEU A 103 -9.50 -2.77 -3.53
C LEU A 103 -8.13 -3.23 -3.06
N ARG A 104 -7.49 -2.41 -2.23
CA ARG A 104 -6.16 -2.66 -1.67
C ARG A 104 -6.27 -2.73 -0.15
N TYR A 105 -5.58 -3.68 0.45
CA TYR A 105 -5.49 -3.78 1.90
C TYR A 105 -4.06 -4.08 2.32
N THR A 106 -3.50 -3.21 3.15
CA THR A 106 -2.18 -3.41 3.77
C THR A 106 -2.29 -4.26 5.02
N THR A 107 -1.54 -5.35 5.06
CA THR A 107 -1.37 -6.22 6.23
C THR A 107 0.01 -6.00 6.85
N SER A 108 0.29 -6.72 7.93
CA SER A 108 1.60 -6.70 8.59
C SER A 108 2.75 -7.13 7.66
N ARG A 109 2.48 -8.02 6.69
CA ARG A 109 3.51 -8.66 5.85
C ARG A 109 3.33 -8.44 4.35
N SER A 110 2.15 -8.00 3.93
CA SER A 110 1.78 -7.98 2.52
C SER A 110 0.80 -6.87 2.15
N TYR A 111 0.69 -6.66 0.86
CA TYR A 111 -0.41 -5.96 0.21
C TYR A 111 -1.35 -6.98 -0.42
N LEU A 112 -2.62 -6.92 -0.05
CA LEU A 112 -3.68 -7.68 -0.68
C LEU A 112 -4.40 -6.83 -1.73
N PHE A 113 -4.71 -7.45 -2.85
CA PHE A 113 -5.45 -6.88 -3.96
C PHE A 113 -6.69 -7.73 -4.22
N GLU A 114 -7.83 -7.06 -4.36
CA GLU A 114 -9.08 -7.66 -4.79
C GLU A 114 -9.62 -6.92 -6.01
N LYS A 115 -9.87 -7.65 -7.10
CA LYS A 115 -10.40 -7.06 -8.32
C LYS A 115 -11.87 -6.70 -8.14
N VAL A 116 -12.23 -5.50 -8.59
CA VAL A 116 -13.59 -4.97 -8.56
C VAL A 116 -13.99 -4.45 -9.93
N LEU A 117 -15.30 -4.39 -10.20
CA LEU A 117 -15.86 -3.95 -11.46
C LEU A 117 -16.32 -2.48 -11.37
N GLN A 118 -16.10 -1.72 -12.45
CA GLN A 118 -16.55 -0.34 -12.59
C GLN A 118 -17.93 -0.25 -13.25
N ARG A 119 -18.37 -1.29 -13.97
CA ARG A 119 -19.66 -1.36 -14.69
C ARG A 119 -20.15 -2.81 -14.82
N GLY A 120 -21.42 -2.98 -15.19
CA GLY A 120 -22.07 -4.28 -15.45
C GLY A 120 -23.06 -4.70 -14.36
N ASP A 121 -24.01 -5.56 -14.71
CA ASP A 121 -25.17 -5.91 -13.87
C ASP A 121 -24.78 -6.63 -12.57
N HIS A 122 -23.68 -7.39 -12.59
CA HIS A 122 -23.15 -8.09 -11.41
C HIS A 122 -22.10 -7.29 -10.63
N ARG A 123 -21.86 -6.02 -11.00
CA ARG A 123 -20.83 -5.18 -10.39
C ARG A 123 -20.93 -5.17 -8.87
N ASP A 124 -22.12 -4.91 -8.34
CA ASP A 124 -22.27 -4.72 -6.91
C ASP A 124 -22.00 -6.03 -6.16
N ALA A 125 -22.58 -7.14 -6.63
CA ALA A 125 -22.33 -8.46 -6.03
C ALA A 125 -20.83 -8.81 -6.02
N VAL A 126 -20.12 -8.60 -7.14
CA VAL A 126 -18.68 -8.86 -7.24
C VAL A 126 -17.88 -7.97 -6.27
N ASN A 127 -18.21 -6.69 -6.19
CA ASN A 127 -17.49 -5.73 -5.37
C ASN A 127 -17.73 -5.96 -3.87
N ARG A 128 -18.95 -6.33 -3.48
CA ARG A 128 -19.26 -6.72 -2.10
C ARG A 128 -18.51 -8.00 -1.71
N ALA A 129 -18.47 -8.99 -2.60
CA ALA A 129 -17.71 -10.22 -2.37
C ALA A 129 -16.20 -9.95 -2.22
N ALA A 130 -15.64 -9.03 -3.02
CA ALA A 130 -14.26 -8.56 -2.89
C ALA A 130 -13.98 -7.92 -1.53
N ALA A 131 -14.83 -7.00 -1.08
CA ALA A 131 -14.73 -6.44 0.27
C ALA A 131 -14.88 -7.51 1.37
N GLY A 132 -15.76 -8.49 1.15
CA GLY A 132 -15.95 -9.64 2.03
C GLY A 132 -14.67 -10.46 2.23
N ARG A 133 -13.94 -10.77 1.14
CA ARG A 133 -12.66 -11.50 1.22
C ARG A 133 -11.61 -10.75 2.05
N ILE A 134 -11.49 -9.43 1.89
CA ILE A 134 -10.59 -8.61 2.72
C ILE A 134 -10.97 -8.70 4.21
N ARG A 135 -12.27 -8.70 4.52
CA ARG A 135 -12.73 -8.80 5.91
C ARG A 135 -12.53 -10.18 6.54
N SER A 136 -12.49 -11.21 5.72
CA SER A 136 -12.23 -12.59 6.16
C SER A 136 -10.75 -12.85 6.47
N LEU A 137 -9.86 -11.89 6.21
CA LEU A 137 -8.46 -11.99 6.60
C LEU A 137 -8.33 -11.99 8.13
N THR A 138 -7.44 -12.84 8.65
CA THR A 138 -7.03 -12.79 10.06
C THR A 138 -6.42 -11.43 10.42
N ASP A 139 -5.72 -10.80 9.47
CA ASP A 139 -5.10 -9.48 9.62
C ASP A 139 -6.09 -8.32 9.45
N PHE A 140 -7.38 -8.58 9.24
CA PHE A 140 -8.38 -7.51 9.18
C PHE A 140 -8.56 -6.88 10.55
N ARG A 141 -8.16 -5.61 10.68
CA ARG A 141 -8.10 -4.90 11.98
C ARG A 141 -9.45 -4.51 12.58
N GLY A 142 -10.55 -4.80 11.90
CA GLY A 142 -11.90 -4.47 12.37
C GLY A 142 -12.35 -3.04 11.99
N PRO A 143 -13.67 -2.79 11.96
CA PRO A 143 -14.25 -1.54 11.46
C PRO A 143 -13.94 -0.30 12.31
N SER A 144 -13.49 -0.48 13.55
CA SER A 144 -13.07 0.61 14.45
C SER A 144 -11.63 1.06 14.21
N ALA A 145 -10.84 0.32 13.41
CA ALA A 145 -9.45 0.68 13.15
C ALA A 145 -9.31 1.96 12.31
N GLY A 146 -10.31 2.28 11.49
CA GLY A 146 -10.29 3.44 10.63
C GLY A 146 -11.52 3.52 9.72
N THR A 147 -11.69 4.67 9.06
CA THR A 147 -12.81 4.87 8.13
C THR A 147 -12.70 4.00 6.88
N GLY A 148 -11.50 3.56 6.50
CA GLY A 148 -11.28 2.61 5.41
C GLY A 148 -11.83 1.22 5.75
N GLU A 149 -11.55 0.72 6.94
CA GLU A 149 -12.07 -0.55 7.46
C GLU A 149 -13.58 -0.51 7.66
N GLY A 150 -14.10 0.61 8.18
CA GLY A 150 -15.55 0.85 8.27
C GLY A 150 -16.22 0.72 6.90
N TRP A 151 -15.67 1.38 5.88
CA TRP A 151 -16.19 1.30 4.51
C TRP A 151 -16.15 -0.13 3.94
N LEU A 152 -15.06 -0.88 4.14
CA LEU A 152 -14.96 -2.28 3.70
C LEU A 152 -16.04 -3.16 4.34
N ARG A 153 -16.31 -2.93 5.64
CA ARG A 153 -17.40 -3.58 6.38
C ARG A 153 -18.76 -3.24 5.82
N ASP A 154 -19.04 -1.96 5.55
CA ASP A 154 -20.35 -1.53 5.03
C ASP A 154 -20.56 -1.96 3.57
N CYS A 155 -19.51 -1.94 2.76
CA CYS A 155 -19.53 -2.46 1.39
C CYS A 155 -19.88 -3.96 1.40
N ALA A 156 -19.13 -4.77 2.15
CA ALA A 156 -19.34 -6.22 2.20
C ALA A 156 -20.75 -6.63 2.66
N HIS A 157 -21.33 -5.90 3.62
CA HIS A 157 -22.62 -6.26 4.24
C HIS A 157 -23.87 -5.81 3.51
N GLY A 158 -23.74 -5.03 2.43
CA GLY A 158 -24.94 -4.49 1.78
C GLY A 158 -25.31 -3.08 2.23
N SER A 159 -24.83 -2.63 3.39
CA SER A 159 -25.25 -1.38 4.04
C SER A 159 -24.66 -0.11 3.44
N GLY A 160 -23.61 -0.22 2.61
CA GLY A 160 -22.97 0.90 1.92
C GLY A 160 -22.87 0.74 0.40
N THR A 161 -22.31 1.77 -0.25
CA THR A 161 -21.98 1.76 -1.69
C THR A 161 -20.78 0.88 -2.00
N THR A 162 -20.74 0.28 -3.19
CA THR A 162 -19.60 -0.47 -3.72
C THR A 162 -18.50 0.43 -4.30
N GLY A 163 -18.74 1.74 -4.39
CA GLY A 163 -17.75 2.77 -4.76
C GLY A 163 -17.32 2.74 -6.23
N ASN A 164 -16.50 3.70 -6.62
CA ASN A 164 -15.87 3.79 -7.94
C ASN A 164 -14.35 3.90 -7.78
N HIS A 165 -13.61 4.03 -8.87
CA HIS A 165 -12.15 4.25 -8.87
C HIS A 165 -11.67 5.25 -7.81
N SER A 166 -12.29 6.42 -7.71
CA SER A 166 -11.91 7.45 -6.73
C SER A 166 -12.14 6.98 -5.30
N VAL A 167 -13.26 6.30 -5.03
CA VAL A 167 -13.56 5.72 -3.71
C VAL A 167 -12.56 4.62 -3.37
N TRP A 168 -12.26 3.70 -4.28
CA TRP A 168 -11.35 2.59 -4.02
C TRP A 168 -9.92 3.07 -3.73
N ASN A 169 -9.44 4.08 -4.48
CA ASN A 169 -8.15 4.70 -4.22
C ASN A 169 -8.15 5.45 -2.88
N ARG A 170 -9.22 6.18 -2.55
CA ARG A 170 -9.34 6.88 -1.27
C ARG A 170 -9.32 5.91 -0.10
N VAL A 171 -10.16 4.87 -0.13
CA VAL A 171 -10.27 3.86 0.93
C VAL A 171 -8.94 3.13 1.11
N GLY A 172 -8.28 2.75 0.02
CA GLY A 172 -6.95 2.13 0.06
C GLY A 172 -5.91 3.04 0.75
N ASN A 173 -5.85 4.31 0.37
CA ASN A 173 -4.92 5.27 1.00
C ASN A 173 -5.22 5.46 2.50
N ILE A 174 -6.49 5.66 2.86
CA ILE A 174 -6.89 5.81 4.27
C ILE A 174 -6.45 4.59 5.08
N GLN A 175 -6.82 3.39 4.61
CA GLN A 175 -6.50 2.13 5.29
C GLN A 175 -4.99 1.93 5.45
N HIS A 176 -4.21 2.25 4.41
CA HIS A 176 -2.76 2.10 4.42
C HIS A 176 -2.08 3.11 5.33
N MET A 177 -2.46 4.40 5.24
CA MET A 177 -1.92 5.47 6.09
C MET A 177 -2.24 5.22 7.56
N THR A 178 -3.49 4.90 7.89
CA THR A 178 -3.90 4.58 9.27
C THR A 178 -3.08 3.42 9.83
N PHE A 179 -2.84 2.39 9.03
CA PHE A 179 -2.02 1.26 9.45
C PHE A 179 -0.55 1.64 9.66
N LEU A 180 0.05 2.37 8.72
CA LEU A 180 1.45 2.77 8.79
C LEU A 180 1.74 3.69 9.96
N VAL A 181 0.89 4.68 10.21
CA VAL A 181 1.04 5.60 11.36
C VAL A 181 1.09 4.80 12.66
N LYS A 182 0.17 3.86 12.84
CA LYS A 182 0.17 2.97 14.01
C LYS A 182 1.46 2.14 14.11
N CYS A 183 1.92 1.55 13.01
CA CYS A 183 3.18 0.79 13.01
C CYS A 183 4.42 1.65 13.33
N LEU A 184 4.40 2.94 13.00
CA LEU A 184 5.49 3.87 13.31
C LEU A 184 5.42 4.35 14.77
N GLU A 185 4.22 4.57 15.32
CA GLU A 185 4.01 4.94 16.74
C GLU A 185 4.39 3.81 17.71
N GLU A 186 4.13 2.55 17.34
CA GLU A 186 4.45 1.38 18.16
C GLU A 186 5.96 1.07 18.22
N ARG A 187 6.80 1.85 17.53
CA ARG A 187 8.26 1.77 17.63
C ARG A 187 8.76 2.93 18.49
N PRO A 188 9.37 2.67 19.67
CA PRO A 188 10.19 3.67 20.32
C PRO A 188 11.31 4.05 19.35
N VAL A 189 11.35 5.32 18.96
CA VAL A 189 12.55 5.93 18.40
C VAL A 189 13.61 5.85 19.50
N HIS A 190 14.57 4.93 19.36
CA HIS A 190 15.78 4.90 20.18
C HIS A 190 16.89 5.61 19.43
#